data_AF-A0A7C7MGJ7-F1
#
_entry.id   AF-A0A7C7MGJ7-F1
#
_cell.length_a   1.000
_cell.length_b   1.000
_cell.length_c   1.000
_cell.angle_alpha   90.00
_cell.angle_beta   90.00
_cell.angle_gamma   90.00
#
_symmetry.space_group_name_H-M   'P 1'
#
loop_
_entity.id
_entity.type
_entity.pdbx_description
1 polymer ?
#
loop_
_entity_poly.entity_id
_entity_poly.type
_entity_poly.pdbx_seq_one_letter_code
_entity_poly.pdbx_strand_id
1 'polypeptide(L)'
;MESKGNSTGVGDEGGFISPYNNNEEPLKLIIKCIEKAGYKPGLEVFLGLDVAASELIDDKKYKIMQNNKNNYMTSDELLDFYIHLVKNYPIKSIEDPFDQDDWENWTKLNKAIGSQVQIVGDDLLVTSINKIKTSIAKNSSNTVLIKPNQVGTISETLNTINFAHKNNLNTIISHRSGDT
;
A
#
# COMPACT_ATOMS: atom_id res chain seq x y z
N MET A 1 1.13 23.64 2.99
CA MET A 1 -0.31 23.55 2.71
C MET A 1 -0.99 24.89 2.94
N GLU A 2 -0.75 25.54 4.09
CA GLU A 2 -1.21 26.92 4.36
C GLU A 2 -0.81 27.92 3.28
N SER A 3 0.43 27.85 2.77
CA SER A 3 0.89 28.73 1.68
C SER A 3 0.12 28.55 0.36
N LYS A 4 -0.71 27.52 0.24
CA LYS A 4 -1.62 27.26 -0.89
C LYS A 4 -3.10 27.46 -0.51
N GLY A 5 -3.39 27.92 0.70
CA GLY A 5 -4.76 28.08 1.21
C GLY A 5 -5.45 26.78 1.64
N ASN A 6 -4.71 25.67 1.75
CA ASN A 6 -5.28 24.38 2.13
C ASN A 6 -5.31 24.19 3.64
N SER A 7 -6.30 23.45 4.14
CA SER A 7 -6.43 23.04 5.55
C SER A 7 -5.18 22.27 6.03
N THR A 8 -4.88 22.42 7.31
CA THR A 8 -3.84 21.67 8.04
C THR A 8 -4.41 20.80 9.15
N GLY A 9 -5.70 20.46 9.05
CA GLY A 9 -6.30 19.44 9.90
C GLY A 9 -5.55 18.11 9.81
N VAL A 10 -5.49 17.38 10.91
CA VAL A 10 -4.86 16.06 10.98
C VAL A 10 -5.92 14.98 11.02
N GLY A 11 -5.66 13.87 10.33
CA GLY A 11 -6.45 12.65 10.44
C GLY A 11 -6.04 11.81 11.64
N ASP A 12 -6.64 10.62 11.73
CA ASP A 12 -6.47 9.71 12.87
C ASP A 12 -4.99 9.29 13.07
N GLU A 13 -4.22 9.21 11.99
CA GLU A 13 -2.80 8.83 12.01
C GLU A 13 -1.84 10.04 12.04
N GLY A 14 -2.34 11.24 12.32
CA GLY A 14 -1.54 12.47 12.40
C GLY A 14 -1.08 13.05 11.05
N GLY A 15 -1.42 12.40 9.94
CA GLY A 15 -1.22 12.92 8.59
C GLY A 15 -2.13 14.10 8.28
N PHE A 16 -1.64 15.06 7.50
CA PHE A 16 -2.43 16.23 7.10
C PHE A 16 -3.51 15.89 6.07
N ILE A 17 -4.70 16.43 6.27
CA ILE A 17 -5.84 16.28 5.35
C ILE A 17 -5.97 17.54 4.49
N SER A 18 -5.97 17.36 3.18
CA SER A 18 -6.21 18.43 2.21
C SER A 18 -7.06 17.88 1.06
N PRO A 19 -7.94 18.69 0.46
CA PRO A 19 -8.58 18.31 -0.80
C PRO A 19 -7.53 18.25 -1.92
N TYR A 20 -7.69 17.29 -2.81
CA TYR A 20 -6.86 17.09 -4.00
C TYR A 20 -7.75 16.76 -5.20
N ASN A 21 -7.28 17.06 -6.42
CA ASN A 21 -8.05 16.78 -7.64
C ASN A 21 -7.80 15.37 -8.19
N ASN A 22 -6.68 14.75 -7.79
CA ASN A 22 -6.27 13.41 -8.23
C ASN A 22 -5.29 12.81 -7.22
N ASN A 23 -5.11 11.48 -7.32
CA ASN A 23 -4.26 10.72 -6.39
C ASN A 23 -2.74 10.93 -6.58
N GLU A 24 -2.27 11.62 -7.63
CA GLU A 24 -0.85 11.94 -7.80
C GLU A 24 -0.43 13.27 -7.13
N GLU A 25 -1.38 14.19 -6.90
CA GLU A 25 -1.10 15.48 -6.25
C GLU A 25 -0.45 15.35 -4.85
N PRO A 26 -0.91 14.45 -3.97
CA PRO A 26 -0.24 14.20 -2.69
C PRO A 26 1.21 13.74 -2.86
N LEU A 27 1.49 12.84 -3.80
CA LEU A 27 2.83 12.32 -4.06
C LEU A 27 3.78 13.45 -4.49
N LYS A 28 3.32 14.30 -5.42
CA LYS A 28 4.08 15.48 -5.87
C LYS A 28 4.34 16.47 -4.74
N LEU A 29 3.38 16.63 -3.83
CA LEU A 29 3.55 17.50 -2.66
C LEU A 29 4.60 16.92 -1.70
N ILE A 30 4.52 15.63 -1.38
CA ILE A 30 5.46 14.96 -0.48
C ILE A 30 6.88 15.05 -1.05
N ILE A 31 7.08 14.81 -2.34
CA ILE A 31 8.39 14.96 -3.00
C ILE A 31 8.94 16.38 -2.82
N LYS A 32 8.14 17.41 -3.06
CA LYS A 32 8.55 18.80 -2.83
C LYS A 32 8.90 19.07 -1.37
N CYS A 33 8.22 18.44 -0.43
CA CYS A 33 8.53 18.55 0.99
C CYS A 33 9.87 17.88 1.34
N ILE A 34 10.15 16.69 0.78
CA ILE A 34 11.43 15.99 0.93
C ILE A 34 12.58 16.88 0.43
N GLU A 35 12.44 17.43 -0.78
CA GLU A 35 13.44 18.33 -1.37
C GLU A 35 13.63 19.60 -0.52
N LYS A 36 12.53 20.21 -0.06
CA LYS A 36 12.57 21.42 0.78
C LYS A 36 13.21 21.15 2.14
N ALA A 37 13.12 19.92 2.65
CA ALA A 37 13.80 19.50 3.87
C ALA A 37 15.30 19.20 3.66
N GLY A 38 15.80 19.25 2.42
CA GLY A 38 17.21 19.05 2.08
C GLY A 38 17.59 17.61 1.75
N TYR A 39 16.62 16.70 1.66
CA TYR A 39 16.85 15.29 1.29
C TYR A 39 16.62 15.05 -0.21
N LYS A 40 17.23 13.99 -0.74
CA LYS A 40 17.09 13.55 -2.13
C LYS A 40 16.03 12.45 -2.27
N PRO A 41 14.87 12.73 -2.89
CA PRO A 41 13.87 11.71 -3.19
C PRO A 41 14.46 10.60 -4.05
N GLY A 42 14.14 9.34 -3.73
CA GLY A 42 14.63 8.17 -4.47
C GLY A 42 16.08 7.78 -4.20
N LEU A 43 16.76 8.47 -3.28
CA LEU A 43 18.08 8.10 -2.79
C LEU A 43 18.11 8.01 -1.26
N GLU A 44 17.61 9.04 -0.59
CA GLU A 44 17.59 9.13 0.87
C GLU A 44 16.20 8.86 1.45
N VAL A 45 15.15 9.24 0.72
CA VAL A 45 13.76 9.04 1.13
C VAL A 45 12.97 8.45 -0.04
N PHE A 46 12.22 7.38 0.26
CA PHE A 46 11.31 6.70 -0.67
C PHE A 46 9.89 6.79 -0.15
N LEU A 47 8.91 6.53 -1.02
CA LEU A 47 7.49 6.55 -0.69
C LEU A 47 6.97 5.12 -0.48
N GLY A 48 6.06 4.97 0.47
CA GLY A 48 5.20 3.80 0.63
C GLY A 48 3.73 4.23 0.48
N LEU A 49 2.91 3.36 -0.10
CA LEU A 49 1.48 3.57 -0.23
C LEU A 49 0.75 2.45 0.51
N ASP A 50 -0.21 2.80 1.34
CA ASP A 50 -1.31 1.92 1.73
C ASP A 50 -2.55 2.40 0.98
N VAL A 51 -3.07 1.55 0.10
CA VAL A 51 -4.22 1.89 -0.74
C VAL A 51 -5.53 1.47 -0.08
N ALA A 52 -5.50 0.45 0.78
CA ALA A 52 -6.69 -0.19 1.33
C ALA A 52 -7.78 -0.42 0.26
N ALA A 53 -7.41 -1.01 -0.89
CA ALA A 53 -8.25 -0.98 -2.09
C ALA A 53 -9.61 -1.69 -1.93
N SER A 54 -9.74 -2.61 -0.97
CA SER A 54 -11.02 -3.21 -0.58
C SER A 54 -12.09 -2.16 -0.22
N GLU A 55 -11.70 -1.03 0.37
CA GLU A 55 -12.58 0.08 0.74
C GLU A 55 -12.99 0.96 -0.45
N LEU A 56 -12.35 0.78 -1.60
CA LEU A 56 -12.56 1.59 -2.80
C LEU A 56 -13.48 0.92 -3.82
N ILE A 57 -13.94 -0.32 -3.56
CA ILE A 57 -14.71 -1.11 -4.52
C ILE A 57 -16.15 -0.64 -4.60
N ASP A 58 -16.60 -0.38 -5.82
CA ASP A 58 -17.98 -0.07 -6.16
C ASP A 58 -18.29 -0.68 -7.54
N ASP A 59 -19.28 -1.58 -7.57
CA ASP A 59 -19.69 -2.39 -8.73
C ASP A 59 -18.52 -3.00 -9.54
N LYS A 60 -17.60 -3.70 -8.85
CA LYS A 60 -16.41 -4.38 -9.41
C LYS A 60 -15.35 -3.45 -10.02
N LYS A 61 -15.43 -2.15 -9.76
CA LYS A 61 -14.42 -1.17 -10.12
C LYS A 61 -13.91 -0.50 -8.84
N TYR A 62 -12.72 0.07 -8.93
CA TYR A 62 -12.10 0.81 -7.85
C TYR A 62 -12.30 2.30 -8.07
N LYS A 63 -12.80 2.99 -7.05
CA LYS A 63 -12.99 4.44 -7.07
C LYS A 63 -11.65 5.16 -6.88
N ILE A 64 -10.99 5.49 -7.98
CA ILE A 64 -9.69 6.15 -8.02
C ILE A 64 -9.84 7.54 -8.60
N MET A 65 -9.50 8.57 -7.82
CA MET A 65 -9.66 9.97 -8.24
C MET A 65 -8.69 10.32 -9.38
N GLN A 66 -9.27 10.73 -10.51
CA GLN A 66 -8.55 11.22 -11.68
C GLN A 66 -9.01 12.63 -12.05
N ASN A 67 -8.12 13.40 -12.68
CA ASN A 67 -8.46 14.73 -13.20
C ASN A 67 -9.58 14.64 -14.23
N ASN A 68 -10.76 15.16 -13.90
CA ASN A 68 -11.91 15.38 -14.81
C ASN A 68 -12.27 14.17 -15.69
N LYS A 69 -12.06 12.94 -15.20
CA LYS A 69 -12.37 11.67 -15.87
C LYS A 69 -13.32 10.82 -15.03
N ASN A 70 -13.75 9.70 -15.61
CA ASN A 70 -14.40 8.62 -14.86
C ASN A 70 -13.48 8.21 -13.68
N ASN A 71 -13.94 8.39 -12.45
CA ASN A 71 -13.18 8.08 -11.23
C ASN A 71 -13.19 6.58 -10.88
N TYR A 72 -13.35 5.72 -11.88
CA TYR A 72 -13.51 4.29 -11.70
C TYR A 72 -12.54 3.54 -12.61
N MET A 73 -11.77 2.64 -12.04
CA MET A 73 -10.85 1.76 -12.75
C MET A 73 -11.28 0.31 -12.60
N THR A 74 -11.15 -0.49 -13.65
CA THR A 74 -11.11 -1.95 -13.51
C THR A 74 -9.82 -2.39 -12.81
N SER A 75 -9.72 -3.64 -12.35
CA SER A 75 -8.48 -4.16 -11.78
C SER A 75 -7.28 -4.06 -12.74
N ASP A 76 -7.49 -4.29 -14.05
CA ASP A 76 -6.42 -4.18 -15.04
C ASP A 76 -5.98 -2.70 -15.23
N GLU A 77 -6.92 -1.75 -15.24
CA GLU A 77 -6.60 -0.30 -15.31
C GLU A 77 -5.86 0.16 -14.04
N LEU A 78 -6.25 -0.36 -12.87
CA LEU A 78 -5.60 -0.06 -11.59
C LEU A 78 -4.19 -0.66 -11.52
N LEU A 79 -4.00 -1.86 -12.06
CA LEU A 79 -2.67 -2.47 -12.21
C LEU A 79 -1.75 -1.58 -13.05
N ASP A 80 -2.21 -1.13 -14.22
CA ASP A 80 -1.44 -0.23 -15.09
C ASP A 80 -1.14 1.11 -14.40
N PHE A 81 -2.09 1.59 -13.58
CA PHE A 81 -1.89 2.79 -12.77
C PHE A 81 -0.77 2.61 -11.73
N TYR A 82 -0.68 1.48 -11.03
CA TYR A 82 0.43 1.22 -10.12
C TYR A 82 1.78 1.12 -10.82
N ILE A 83 1.83 0.47 -11.99
CA ILE A 83 3.06 0.44 -12.82
C ILE A 83 3.47 1.86 -13.21
N HIS A 84 2.50 2.70 -13.60
CA HIS A 84 2.74 4.10 -13.89
C HIS A 84 3.28 4.85 -12.66
N LEU A 85 2.70 4.66 -11.48
CA LEU A 85 3.15 5.33 -10.26
C LEU A 85 4.60 4.94 -9.92
N VAL A 86 4.92 3.64 -9.91
CA VAL A 86 6.27 3.15 -9.60
C VAL A 86 7.32 3.62 -10.60
N LYS A 87 6.93 3.81 -11.86
CA LYS A 87 7.83 4.34 -12.89
C LYS A 87 8.16 5.83 -12.69
N ASN A 88 7.20 6.62 -12.18
CA ASN A 88 7.32 8.08 -12.14
C ASN A 88 7.63 8.64 -10.75
N TYR A 89 7.45 7.84 -9.69
CA TYR A 89 7.67 8.24 -8.31
C TYR A 89 8.60 7.24 -7.61
N PRO A 90 9.40 7.67 -6.61
CA PRO A 90 10.31 6.79 -5.87
C PRO A 90 9.56 5.91 -4.86
N ILE A 91 8.55 5.16 -5.33
CA ILE A 91 7.75 4.24 -4.52
C ILE A 91 8.51 2.93 -4.33
N LYS A 92 8.60 2.47 -3.09
CA LYS A 92 9.25 1.20 -2.72
C LYS A 92 8.34 0.21 -2.00
N SER A 93 7.14 0.63 -1.62
CA SER A 93 6.14 -0.26 -1.02
C SER A 93 4.73 0.12 -1.46
N ILE A 94 3.91 -0.88 -1.77
CA ILE A 94 2.48 -0.76 -2.02
C ILE A 94 1.77 -1.83 -1.21
N GLU A 95 0.91 -1.40 -0.31
CA GLU A 95 0.06 -2.20 0.57
C GLU A 95 -1.38 -2.20 0.06
N ASP A 96 -1.99 -3.38 0.10
CA ASP A 96 -3.36 -3.67 -0.34
C ASP A 96 -3.81 -2.98 -1.64
N PRO A 97 -3.10 -3.22 -2.77
CA PRO A 97 -3.41 -2.63 -4.08
C PRO A 97 -4.72 -3.12 -4.70
N PHE A 98 -5.29 -4.23 -4.26
CA PHE A 98 -6.57 -4.75 -4.76
C PHE A 98 -7.38 -5.30 -3.59
N ASP A 99 -8.64 -5.64 -3.89
CA ASP A 99 -9.49 -6.41 -2.98
C ASP A 99 -8.74 -7.61 -2.36
N GLN A 100 -9.05 -7.90 -1.11
CA GLN A 100 -8.48 -9.02 -0.35
C GLN A 100 -8.71 -10.41 -0.98
N ASP A 101 -9.69 -10.56 -1.87
CA ASP A 101 -9.98 -11.81 -2.56
C ASP A 101 -9.60 -11.81 -4.06
N ASP A 102 -9.05 -10.70 -4.60
CA ASP A 102 -8.60 -10.58 -6.00
C ASP A 102 -7.19 -11.15 -6.22
N TRP A 103 -6.98 -12.42 -5.83
CA TRP A 103 -5.70 -13.11 -5.92
C TRP A 103 -5.06 -13.09 -7.31
N GLU A 104 -5.88 -13.01 -8.37
CA GLU A 104 -5.41 -12.94 -9.75
C GLU A 104 -4.64 -11.63 -9.99
N ASN A 105 -5.23 -10.48 -9.67
CA ASN A 105 -4.59 -9.19 -9.94
C ASN A 105 -3.42 -8.91 -8.98
N TRP A 106 -3.49 -9.39 -7.74
CA TRP A 106 -2.32 -9.46 -6.84
C TRP A 106 -1.13 -10.18 -7.49
N THR A 107 -1.38 -11.37 -8.06
CA THR A 107 -0.35 -12.16 -8.75
C THR A 107 0.19 -11.44 -9.98
N LYS A 108 -0.68 -10.84 -10.80
CA LYS A 108 -0.25 -10.07 -11.98
C LYS A 108 0.64 -8.89 -11.58
N LEU A 109 0.28 -8.14 -10.54
CA LEU A 109 1.05 -6.98 -10.08
C LEU A 109 2.40 -7.40 -9.48
N ASN A 110 2.42 -8.43 -8.61
CA ASN A 110 3.67 -8.93 -8.05
C ASN A 110 4.61 -9.46 -9.14
N LYS A 111 4.08 -10.10 -10.19
CA LYS A 111 4.87 -10.48 -11.36
C LYS A 111 5.41 -9.28 -12.14
N ALA A 112 4.63 -8.21 -12.28
CA ALA A 112 5.00 -7.04 -13.07
C ALA A 112 6.07 -6.18 -12.38
N ILE A 113 5.93 -5.93 -11.07
CA ILE A 113 6.76 -4.95 -10.35
C ILE A 113 7.29 -5.43 -8.99
N GLY A 114 6.95 -6.64 -8.54
CA GLY A 114 7.34 -7.16 -7.22
C GLY A 114 8.84 -7.42 -7.04
N SER A 115 9.64 -7.37 -8.12
CA SER A 115 11.11 -7.36 -8.02
C SER A 115 11.71 -5.99 -7.70
N GLN A 116 10.92 -4.92 -7.84
CA GLN A 116 11.35 -3.53 -7.68
C GLN A 116 10.76 -2.84 -6.44
N VAL A 117 9.60 -3.35 -5.98
CA VAL A 117 8.71 -2.75 -4.98
C VAL A 117 8.18 -3.85 -4.05
N GLN A 118 8.03 -3.54 -2.77
CA GLN A 118 7.34 -4.40 -1.82
C GLN A 118 5.84 -4.41 -2.13
N ILE A 119 5.28 -5.59 -2.38
CA ILE A 119 3.84 -5.82 -2.49
C ILE A 119 3.41 -6.41 -1.16
N VAL A 120 2.77 -5.58 -0.34
CA VAL A 120 2.46 -5.86 1.06
C VAL A 120 1.01 -6.30 1.16
N GLY A 121 0.77 -7.47 1.73
CA GLY A 121 -0.58 -7.90 2.08
C GLY A 121 -0.89 -7.65 3.55
N ASP A 122 -1.90 -6.81 3.81
CA ASP A 122 -2.57 -6.68 5.11
C ASP A 122 -3.88 -7.47 5.11
N ASP A 123 -4.96 -6.96 4.53
CA ASP A 123 -6.27 -7.63 4.49
C ASP A 123 -6.21 -8.92 3.65
N LEU A 124 -5.32 -8.98 2.65
CA LEU A 124 -5.05 -10.20 1.90
C LEU A 124 -4.58 -11.34 2.83
N LEU A 125 -3.72 -11.03 3.81
CA LEU A 125 -2.96 -12.02 4.57
C LEU A 125 -3.40 -12.14 6.03
N VAL A 126 -3.94 -11.09 6.62
CA VAL A 126 -4.46 -10.98 7.99
C VAL A 126 -3.55 -11.64 9.04
N THR A 127 -2.24 -11.46 8.91
CA THR A 127 -1.22 -12.11 9.75
C THR A 127 -1.38 -13.66 9.84
N SER A 128 -2.02 -14.30 8.85
CA SER A 128 -2.40 -15.71 8.86
C SER A 128 -1.44 -16.58 8.05
N ILE A 129 -0.84 -17.59 8.69
CA ILE A 129 0.03 -18.58 8.04
C ILE A 129 -0.68 -19.28 6.87
N ASN A 130 -1.98 -19.55 6.97
CA ASN A 130 -2.72 -20.23 5.90
C ASN A 130 -2.86 -19.34 4.66
N LYS A 131 -3.16 -18.05 4.83
CA LYS A 131 -3.20 -17.08 3.72
C LYS A 131 -1.81 -16.83 3.15
N ILE A 132 -0.77 -16.79 3.97
CA ILE A 132 0.63 -16.69 3.51
C ILE A 132 1.01 -17.90 2.64
N LYS A 133 0.64 -19.13 3.03
CA LYS A 133 0.84 -20.33 2.19
C LYS A 133 0.16 -20.18 0.82
N THR A 134 -1.08 -19.69 0.80
CA THR A 134 -1.80 -19.42 -0.45
C THR A 134 -1.09 -18.37 -1.30
N SER A 135 -0.61 -17.30 -0.67
CA SER A 135 0.14 -16.24 -1.36
C SER A 135 1.43 -16.74 -1.97
N ILE A 136 2.21 -17.56 -1.24
CA ILE A 136 3.42 -18.22 -1.77
C ILE A 136 3.07 -19.10 -2.97
N ALA A 137 2.04 -19.93 -2.85
CA ALA A 137 1.63 -20.84 -3.93
C ALA A 137 1.18 -20.09 -5.21
N LYS A 138 0.57 -18.91 -5.04
CA LYS A 138 0.11 -18.07 -6.15
C LYS A 138 1.14 -17.03 -6.60
N ASN A 139 2.22 -16.82 -5.83
CA ASN A 139 3.15 -15.70 -5.98
C ASN A 139 2.44 -14.34 -5.97
N SER A 140 1.53 -14.12 -5.02
CA SER A 140 0.63 -12.96 -5.02
C SER A 140 1.16 -11.72 -4.30
N SER A 141 2.08 -11.88 -3.34
CA SER A 141 2.75 -10.78 -2.64
C SER A 141 4.17 -11.18 -2.27
N ASN A 142 4.99 -10.23 -1.81
CA ASN A 142 6.37 -10.48 -1.38
C ASN A 142 6.65 -9.99 0.06
N THR A 143 5.66 -9.34 0.68
CA THR A 143 5.75 -8.78 2.02
C THR A 143 4.44 -8.99 2.76
N VAL A 144 4.53 -9.23 4.07
CA VAL A 144 3.37 -9.41 4.97
C VAL A 144 3.32 -8.24 5.95
N LEU A 145 2.17 -7.60 6.08
CA LEU A 145 1.93 -6.70 7.21
C LEU A 145 1.55 -7.53 8.44
N ILE A 146 2.22 -7.28 9.56
CA ILE A 146 2.06 -8.05 10.80
C ILE A 146 1.36 -7.16 11.82
N LYS A 147 0.14 -7.53 12.17
CA LYS A 147 -0.68 -6.90 13.22
C LYS A 147 -0.98 -7.95 14.29
N PRO A 148 -0.33 -7.91 15.48
CA PRO A 148 -0.44 -8.97 16.50
C PRO A 148 -1.88 -9.31 16.90
N ASN A 149 -2.77 -8.31 16.89
CA ASN A 149 -4.17 -8.48 17.25
C ASN A 149 -4.99 -9.26 16.20
N GLN A 150 -4.47 -9.46 14.98
CA GLN A 150 -5.12 -10.33 13.98
C GLN A 150 -4.92 -11.82 14.28
N VAL A 151 -3.87 -12.18 15.02
CA VAL A 151 -3.60 -13.58 15.44
C VAL A 151 -3.85 -13.84 16.92
N GLY A 152 -3.80 -12.80 17.77
CA GLY A 152 -4.26 -12.85 19.16
C GLY A 152 -3.16 -13.06 20.20
N THR A 153 -2.04 -13.73 19.86
CA THR A 153 -0.91 -13.90 20.80
C THR A 153 0.45 -13.50 20.21
N ILE A 154 1.39 -13.13 21.09
CA ILE A 154 2.78 -12.84 20.71
C ILE A 154 3.44 -14.07 20.10
N SER A 155 3.21 -15.26 20.66
CA SER A 155 3.77 -16.51 20.15
C SER A 155 3.31 -16.81 18.72
N GLU A 156 2.02 -16.64 18.43
CA GLU A 156 1.49 -16.80 17.08
C GLU A 156 2.03 -15.75 16.12
N THR A 157 2.14 -14.50 16.57
CA THR A 157 2.75 -13.42 15.78
C THR A 157 4.19 -13.75 15.39
N LEU A 158 5.02 -14.18 16.36
CA LEU A 158 6.40 -14.58 16.10
C LEU A 158 6.48 -15.82 15.19
N ASN A 159 5.56 -16.77 15.34
CA ASN A 159 5.47 -17.93 14.45
C ASN A 159 5.14 -17.51 13.01
N THR A 160 4.21 -16.57 12.81
CA THR A 160 3.88 -16.02 11.49
C THR A 160 5.08 -15.30 10.88
N ILE A 161 5.78 -14.45 11.65
CA ILE A 161 6.99 -13.75 11.18
C ILE A 161 8.06 -14.76 10.74
N ASN A 162 8.36 -15.74 11.60
CA ASN A 162 9.34 -16.78 11.31
C ASN A 162 8.95 -17.61 10.08
N PHE A 163 7.67 -17.89 9.90
CA PHE A 163 7.17 -18.59 8.73
C PHE A 163 7.35 -17.77 7.44
N ALA A 164 7.04 -16.48 7.46
CA ALA A 164 7.23 -15.59 6.32
C ALA A 164 8.72 -15.51 5.91
N HIS A 165 9.63 -15.28 6.87
CA HIS A 165 11.07 -15.18 6.60
C HIS A 165 11.65 -16.48 6.04
N LYS A 166 11.25 -17.64 6.59
CA LYS A 166 11.67 -18.96 6.06
C LYS A 166 11.26 -19.19 4.61
N ASN A 167 10.25 -18.48 4.12
CA ASN A 167 9.76 -18.56 2.75
C ASN A 167 10.14 -17.33 1.91
N ASN A 168 11.11 -16.53 2.34
CA ASN A 168 11.63 -15.34 1.65
C ASN A 168 10.60 -14.21 1.46
N LEU A 169 9.59 -14.12 2.32
CA LEU A 169 8.74 -12.93 2.40
C LEU A 169 9.33 -11.97 3.42
N ASN A 170 9.27 -10.67 3.12
CA ASN A 170 9.55 -9.63 4.10
C ASN A 170 8.37 -9.49 5.08
N THR A 171 8.61 -8.84 6.21
CA THR A 171 7.56 -8.52 7.19
C THR A 171 7.66 -7.07 7.61
N ILE A 172 6.52 -6.38 7.72
CA ILE A 172 6.42 -5.03 8.27
C ILE A 172 5.55 -5.12 9.51
N ILE A 173 6.05 -4.67 10.66
CA ILE A 173 5.25 -4.64 11.90
C ILE A 173 4.41 -3.36 11.88
N SER A 174 3.10 -3.49 12.13
CA SER A 174 2.17 -2.37 12.01
C SER A 174 1.34 -2.14 13.26
N HIS A 175 1.03 -0.87 13.50
CA HIS A 175 0.06 -0.41 14.49
C HIS A 175 -1.38 -0.55 13.97
N ARG A 176 -2.34 -0.01 14.73
CA ARG A 176 -3.74 0.14 14.31
C ARG A 176 -4.09 1.63 14.34
N SER A 177 -5.04 2.04 13.51
CA SER A 177 -5.54 3.41 13.50
C SER A 177 -6.11 3.87 14.85
N GLY A 178 -6.68 2.94 15.65
CA GLY A 178 -6.95 3.14 17.07
C GLY A 178 -5.87 2.51 17.93
N ASP A 179 -4.91 3.32 18.38
CA ASP A 179 -3.83 2.90 19.29
C ASP A 179 -4.08 3.39 20.74
N THR A 180 -3.39 2.82 21.73
CA THR A 180 -3.59 3.13 23.18
C THR A 180 -2.30 3.34 23.96
#